data_AF-A0AAU4ANG4-F1
#
_entry.id   AF-A0AAU4ANG4-F1
#
_cell.length_a   1.000
_cell.length_b   1.000
_cell.length_c   1.000
_cell.angle_alpha   90.00
_cell.angle_beta   90.00
_cell.angle_gamma   90.00
#
_symmetry.space_group_name_H-M   'P 1'
#
loop_
_entity.id
_entity.type
_entity.pdbx_description
1 polymer ?
#
loop_
_entity_poly.entity_id
_entity_poly.type
_entity_poly.pdbx_seq_one_letter_code
_entity_poly.pdbx_strand_id
1 'polypeptide(L)' 'MAGAVVGGEVHATWREFLDCADGIRSVKVQAALQDMRVRLRRYNGVPEAQELRERAARIAN' A
#
# COMPACT_ATOMS: atom_id res chain seq x y z
N MET A 1 0.17 -5.01 25.42
CA MET A 1 -0.47 -4.40 24.24
C MET A 1 0.54 -3.52 23.50
N ALA A 2 1.48 -4.12 22.75
CA ALA A 2 2.57 -3.39 22.07
C ALA A 2 2.66 -3.68 20.56
N GLY A 3 1.75 -4.50 20.01
CA GLY A 3 1.78 -4.91 18.59
C GLY A 3 0.98 -4.01 17.64
N ALA A 4 0.06 -3.18 18.14
CA ALA A 4 -0.83 -2.39 17.29
C ALA A 4 -0.22 -1.05 16.82
N VAL A 5 0.70 -0.46 17.60
CA VAL A 5 1.28 0.87 17.30
C VAL A 5 2.32 0.78 16.18
N VAL A 6 3.13 -0.28 16.14
CA VAL A 6 4.16 -0.49 15.10
C VAL A 6 3.54 -0.82 13.73
N GLY A 7 2.32 -1.38 13.72
CA GLY A 7 1.58 -1.64 12.47
C GLY A 7 1.02 -0.38 11.81
N GLY A 8 0.73 0.66 12.59
CA GLY A 8 0.11 1.90 12.10
C GLY A 8 1.05 2.76 11.26
N GLU A 9 2.33 2.84 11.63
CA GLU A 9 3.33 3.68 10.93
C GLU A 9 3.60 3.16 9.51
N VAL A 10 3.73 1.84 9.35
CA VAL A 10 3.94 1.23 8.03
C VAL A 10 2.76 1.50 7.10
N HIS A 11 1.53 1.48 7.63
CA HIS A 11 0.34 1.79 6.84
C HIS A 11 0.23 3.27 6.48
N ALA A 12 0.68 4.18 7.35
CA ALA A 12 0.75 5.61 7.06
C ALA A 12 1.69 5.91 5.89
N THR A 13 2.91 5.35 5.92
CA THR A 13 3.88 5.52 4.81
C THR A 13 3.33 5.02 3.48
N TRP A 14 2.62 3.90 3.47
CA TRP A 14 2.00 3.38 2.25
C TRP A 14 0.82 4.23 1.77
N ARG A 15 0.03 4.83 2.67
CA ARG A 15 -1.02 5.77 2.27
C ARG A 15 -0.44 7.00 1.58
N GLU A 16 0.58 7.62 2.19
CA GLU A 16 1.26 8.78 1.61
C GLU A 16 1.87 8.47 0.24
N PHE A 17 2.48 7.29 0.09
CA PHE A 17 2.97 6.83 -1.20
C PHE A 17 1.85 6.75 -2.25
N LEU A 18 0.69 6.19 -1.90
CA LEU A 18 -0.45 6.09 -2.82
C LEU A 18 -1.04 7.45 -3.17
N ASP A 19 -1.10 8.38 -2.22
CA ASP A 19 -1.54 9.76 -2.47
C ASP A 19 -0.63 10.46 -3.48
N CYS A 20 0.69 10.24 -3.38
CA CYS A 20 1.66 10.76 -4.34
C CYS A 20 1.62 10.03 -5.69
N ALA A 21 1.36 8.73 -5.71
CA ALA A 21 1.37 7.91 -6.92
C ALA A 21 0.13 8.14 -7.81
N ASP A 22 -0.98 8.61 -7.22
CA ASP A 22 -2.22 8.85 -7.94
C ASP A 22 -2.04 9.87 -9.07
N GLY A 23 -2.52 9.54 -10.27
CA GLY A 23 -2.34 10.35 -11.47
C GLY A 23 -0.93 10.32 -12.10
N ILE A 24 0.07 9.67 -11.49
CA ILE A 24 1.41 9.56 -12.06
C ILE A 24 1.50 8.40 -13.05
N ARG A 25 1.71 8.73 -14.34
CA ARG A 25 2.00 7.75 -15.39
C ARG A 25 3.51 7.51 -15.50
N SER A 26 4.02 6.58 -14.69
CA SER A 26 5.44 6.20 -14.67
C SER A 26 5.62 4.70 -14.47
N VAL A 27 6.48 4.07 -15.28
CA VAL A 27 6.84 2.65 -15.15
C VAL A 27 7.40 2.34 -13.77
N LYS A 28 8.16 3.27 -13.17
CA LYS A 28 8.71 3.11 -11.81
C LYS A 28 7.61 3.10 -10.75
N VAL A 29 6.60 3.95 -10.90
CA VAL A 29 5.45 4.00 -9.99
C VAL A 29 4.63 2.72 -10.11
N GLN A 30 4.39 2.25 -11.34
CA GLN A 30 3.69 0.99 -11.57
C GLN A 30 4.43 -0.21 -10.97
N ALA A 31 5.76 -0.28 -11.11
CA ALA A 31 6.57 -1.32 -10.49
C ALA A 31 6.50 -1.26 -8.94
N ALA A 32 6.57 -0.07 -8.35
CA ALA A 32 6.44 0.12 -6.91
C ALA A 32 5.05 -0.27 -6.38
N LEU A 33 3.97 0.04 -7.11
CA LEU A 33 2.60 -0.38 -6.76
C LEU A 33 2.47 -1.90 -6.78
N GLN A 34 3.11 -2.59 -7.73
CA GLN A 34 3.12 -4.05 -7.78
C GLN A 34 3.91 -4.67 -6.62
N ASP A 35 5.11 -4.15 -6.32
CA ASP A 35 5.93 -4.61 -5.18
C ASP A 35 5.17 -4.45 -3.85
N MET A 36 4.58 -3.27 -3.64
CA MET A 36 3.73 -2.97 -2.49
C MET A 36 2.60 -4.00 -2.34
N ARG A 37 1.88 -4.31 -3.42
CA ARG A 37 0.78 -5.29 -3.40
C ARG A 37 1.26 -6.70 -3.02
N VAL A 38 2.46 -7.11 -3.47
CA VAL A 38 3.07 -8.39 -3.11
C VAL A 38 3.43 -8.42 -1.62
N ARG A 39 4.00 -7.34 -1.10
CA ARG A 39 4.36 -7.23 0.33
C ARG A 39 3.13 -7.23 1.23
N LEU A 40 2.07 -6.52 0.83
CA LEU A 40 0.81 -6.46 1.59
C LEU A 40 0.04 -7.78 1.60
N ARG A 41 0.28 -8.72 0.66
CA ARG A 41 -0.29 -10.08 0.74
C ARG A 41 0.12 -10.84 2.00
N ARG A 42 1.26 -10.50 2.61
CA ARG A 42 1.71 -11.11 3.87
C ARG A 42 0.83 -10.73 5.06
N TYR A 43 0.01 -9.69 4.93
CA TYR A 43 -0.87 -9.16 5.97
C TYR A 43 -2.36 -9.44 5.65
N ASN A 44 -2.67 -10.59 5.04
CA ASN A 44 -4.00 -10.92 4.49
C ASN A 44 -5.15 -10.96 5.52
N GLY A 45 -4.86 -10.80 6.81
CA GLY A 45 -5.86 -10.68 7.89
C GLY A 45 -5.97 -9.28 8.50
N VAL A 46 -5.27 -8.29 7.93
CA VAL A 46 -5.26 -6.91 8.43
C VAL A 46 -6.10 -6.05 7.49
N PRO A 47 -7.26 -5.52 7.95
CA PRO A 47 -8.18 -4.75 7.12
C PRO A 47 -7.52 -3.57 6.40
N GLU A 48 -6.62 -2.86 7.07
CA GLU A 48 -5.91 -1.71 6.52
C GLU A 48 -4.96 -2.11 5.38
N ALA A 49 -4.34 -3.29 5.46
CA ALA A 49 -3.50 -3.81 4.38
C ALA A 49 -4.34 -4.20 3.15
N GLN A 50 -5.58 -4.64 3.37
CA GLN A 50 -6.54 -4.93 2.31
C GLN A 50 -7.00 -3.64 1.60
N GLU A 51 -7.38 -2.60 2.36
CA GLU A 51 -7.70 -1.27 1.80
C GLU A 51 -6.56 -0.73 0.91
N LEU A 52 -5.33 -0.80 1.41
CA LEU A 52 -4.15 -0.33 0.69
C LEU A 52 -3.95 -1.10 -0.63
N ARG A 53 -4.17 -2.43 -0.64
CA ARG A 53 -4.05 -3.25 -1.85
C ARG A 53 -5.10 -2.88 -2.89
N GLU A 54 -6.33 -2.67 -2.46
CA GLU A 54 -7.44 -2.28 -3.34
C GLU A 54 -7.21 -0.89 -3.93
N ARG A 55 -6.71 0.05 -3.13
CA ARG A 55 -6.34 1.39 -3.60
C ARG A 55 -5.19 1.34 -4.59
N ALA A 56 -4.12 0.59 -4.30
CA ALA A 56 -3.02 0.37 -5.23
C ALA A 56 -3.46 -0.27 -6.56
N ALA A 57 -4.44 -1.18 -6.52
CA ALA A 57 -4.99 -1.80 -7.72
C ALA A 57 -5.75 -0.82 -8.60
N ARG A 58 -6.42 0.18 -8.02
CA ARG A 58 -7.12 1.25 -8.77
C ARG A 58 -6.16 2.20 -9.47
N ILE A 59 -5.04 2.54 -8.84
CA ILE A 59 -4.01 3.44 -9.42
C ILE A 59 -3.19 2.73 -10.51
N ALA A 60 -3.03 1.41 -10.39
CA ALA A 60 -2.28 0.62 -11.37
C ALA A 60 -3.05 0.30 -12.66
N ASN A 61 -4.34 0.66 -12.72
CA ASN A 61 -5.24 0.42 -13.86
C ASN A 61 -5.43 1.70 -14.67
#